data_AF-A0A382PAG0-F1
#
_entry.id   AF-A0A382PAG0-F1
#
_cell.length_a   1.000
_cell.length_b   1.000
_cell.length_c   1.000
_cell.angle_alpha   90.00
_cell.angle_beta   90.00
_cell.angle_gamma   90.00
#
_symmetry.space_group_name_H-M   'P 1'
#
loop_
_entity.id
_entity.type
_entity.pdbx_description
1 polymer ?
#
loop_
_entity_poly.entity_id
_entity_poly.type
_entity_poly.pdbx_seq_one_letter_code
_entity_poly.pdbx_strand_id
1 'polypeptide(L)'
;MTSPEQRTENPSDDTDYTVNTLFQRYVQEAFTKDSKTLSSQKKKAAQTEISRFVRHLGSDRSIRTIIPSEIGEYSNDFVKRTSQTEHEKIKSVKKFLAFLVNNQYTNANLSQHLRLRRSRRTRSLQNIATKSVNLTQSGYDGMKAQLSQLQKERIRLTGEIERAAADGDVRENAPLEAARENQAMVMSKMRDIESTLKIAEII
;
A
#
# COMPACT_ATOMS: atom_id res chain seq x y z
N MET A 1 -38.71 -33.44 -49.60
CA MET A 1 -39.58 -33.07 -48.45
C MET A 1 -39.12 -33.93 -47.29
N THR A 2 -38.52 -33.46 -46.19
CA THR A 2 -38.28 -32.13 -45.65
C THR A 2 -37.17 -32.33 -44.62
N SER A 3 -36.11 -31.52 -44.65
CA SER A 3 -35.06 -31.50 -43.62
C SER A 3 -35.65 -31.07 -42.28
N PRO A 4 -35.27 -31.66 -41.13
CA PRO A 4 -35.58 -31.08 -39.83
C PRO A 4 -34.44 -30.15 -39.39
N GLU A 5 -34.78 -28.86 -39.40
CA GLU A 5 -34.38 -27.82 -38.45
C GLU A 5 -32.98 -27.89 -37.83
N GLN A 6 -32.06 -27.13 -38.43
CA GLN A 6 -30.96 -26.53 -37.70
C GLN A 6 -31.54 -25.52 -36.71
N ARG A 7 -31.50 -25.87 -35.42
CA ARG A 7 -31.73 -24.95 -34.31
C ARG A 7 -30.64 -23.87 -34.36
N THR A 8 -31.02 -22.70 -34.85
CA THR A 8 -30.19 -21.49 -34.78
C THR A 8 -30.13 -21.03 -33.33
N GLU A 9 -29.14 -21.51 -32.59
CA GLU A 9 -28.76 -20.88 -31.32
C GLU A 9 -28.15 -19.51 -31.65
N ASN A 10 -28.98 -18.47 -31.55
CA ASN A 10 -28.53 -17.09 -31.47
C ASN A 10 -27.61 -16.95 -30.23
N PRO A 11 -26.33 -16.54 -30.38
CA PRO A 11 -25.50 -16.19 -29.24
C PRO A 11 -25.91 -14.79 -28.75
N SER A 12 -27.01 -14.73 -28.01
CA SER A 12 -27.50 -13.53 -27.34
C SER A 12 -26.49 -13.07 -26.28
N ASP A 13 -25.75 -12.01 -26.59
CA ASP A 13 -25.52 -10.78 -25.82
C ASP A 13 -25.35 -10.80 -24.27
N ASP A 14 -24.98 -11.93 -23.65
CA ASP A 14 -24.77 -12.02 -22.20
C ASP A 14 -23.44 -12.71 -21.87
N THR A 15 -22.35 -12.27 -22.53
CA THR A 15 -21.00 -12.66 -22.09
C THR A 15 -20.65 -11.88 -20.84
N ASP A 16 -21.00 -12.44 -19.70
CA ASP A 16 -20.63 -11.92 -18.40
C ASP A 16 -19.11 -12.00 -18.25
N TYR A 17 -18.42 -10.92 -18.64
CA TYR A 17 -16.96 -10.87 -18.65
C TYR A 17 -16.42 -10.96 -17.22
N THR A 18 -15.92 -12.14 -16.87
CA THR A 18 -15.28 -12.38 -15.57
C THR A 18 -13.97 -11.64 -15.45
N VAL A 19 -13.57 -11.28 -14.22
CA VAL A 19 -12.30 -10.59 -13.98
C VAL A 19 -11.11 -11.40 -14.54
N ASN A 20 -11.17 -12.73 -14.48
CA ASN A 20 -10.13 -13.61 -15.05
C ASN A 20 -10.07 -13.58 -16.58
N THR A 21 -11.21 -13.64 -17.28
CA THR A 21 -11.22 -13.58 -18.75
C THR A 21 -10.67 -12.25 -19.26
N LEU A 22 -11.01 -11.14 -18.58
CA LEU A 22 -10.48 -9.82 -18.87
C LEU A 22 -8.99 -9.69 -18.57
N PHE A 23 -8.52 -10.33 -17.48
CA PHE A 23 -7.10 -10.41 -17.18
C PHE A 23 -6.32 -11.14 -18.27
N GLN A 24 -6.82 -12.30 -18.73
CA GLN A 24 -6.18 -13.05 -19.82
C GLN A 24 -6.12 -12.23 -21.11
N ARG A 25 -7.22 -11.52 -21.47
CA ARG A 25 -7.22 -10.60 -22.62
C ARG A 25 -6.19 -9.48 -22.46
N TYR A 26 -6.09 -8.89 -21.28
CA TYR A 26 -5.08 -7.86 -21.02
C TYR A 26 -3.65 -8.40 -21.15
N VAL A 27 -3.37 -9.60 -20.65
CA VAL A 27 -2.06 -10.25 -20.82
C VAL A 27 -1.80 -10.54 -22.30
N GLN A 28 -2.77 -11.04 -23.04
CA GLN A 28 -2.60 -11.24 -24.48
C GLN A 28 -2.28 -9.92 -25.19
N GLU A 29 -3.01 -8.83 -24.91
CA GLU A 29 -2.81 -7.55 -25.58
C GLU A 29 -1.51 -6.83 -25.15
N ALA A 30 -1.19 -6.81 -23.85
CA ALA A 30 0.03 -6.16 -23.33
C ALA A 30 1.33 -6.89 -23.75
N PHE A 31 1.24 -8.18 -24.06
CA PHE A 31 2.39 -8.98 -24.50
C PHE A 31 2.47 -9.09 -26.04
N THR A 32 1.39 -8.85 -26.79
CA THR A 32 1.39 -8.86 -28.26
C THR A 32 1.64 -7.48 -28.88
N LYS A 33 1.10 -6.38 -28.32
CA LYS A 33 1.19 -5.04 -28.94
C LYS A 33 2.41 -4.19 -28.55
N ASP A 34 3.19 -4.57 -27.54
CA ASP A 34 4.24 -3.69 -26.98
C ASP A 34 5.63 -4.34 -27.00
N SER A 35 6.27 -4.45 -28.16
CA SER A 35 7.69 -4.82 -28.25
C SER A 35 8.64 -3.67 -27.86
N LYS A 36 8.13 -2.45 -27.61
CA LYS A 36 8.96 -1.25 -27.44
C LYS A 36 8.97 -0.56 -26.06
N THR A 37 8.14 -0.95 -25.08
CA THR A 37 7.91 -0.06 -23.92
C THR A 37 8.21 -0.62 -22.51
N LEU A 38 8.28 -1.95 -22.31
CA LEU A 38 8.65 -2.52 -20.99
C LEU A 38 9.54 -3.76 -21.13
N SER A 39 10.64 -3.81 -20.37
CA SER A 39 11.47 -5.01 -20.20
C SER A 39 10.61 -6.21 -19.78
N SER A 40 10.91 -7.39 -20.34
CA SER A 40 10.23 -8.66 -20.05
C SER A 40 10.07 -8.91 -18.53
N GLN A 41 11.07 -8.51 -17.74
CA GLN A 41 11.04 -8.62 -16.29
C GLN A 41 9.99 -7.71 -15.62
N LYS A 42 9.83 -6.48 -16.11
CA LYS A 42 8.79 -5.56 -15.61
C LYS A 42 7.39 -6.02 -16.01
N LYS A 43 7.23 -6.61 -17.20
CA LYS A 43 5.96 -7.20 -17.65
C LYS A 43 5.54 -8.37 -16.77
N LYS A 44 6.46 -9.29 -16.46
CA LYS A 44 6.22 -10.44 -15.58
C LYS A 44 5.84 -10.01 -14.16
N ALA A 45 6.51 -8.98 -13.64
CA ALA A 45 6.18 -8.41 -12.34
C ALA A 45 4.80 -7.74 -12.32
N ALA A 46 4.47 -6.94 -13.34
CA ALA A 46 3.15 -6.34 -13.52
C ALA A 46 2.04 -7.40 -13.62
N GLN A 47 2.27 -8.46 -14.41
CA GLN A 47 1.34 -9.59 -14.53
C GLN A 47 1.09 -10.25 -13.18
N THR A 48 2.15 -10.50 -12.41
CA THR A 48 2.04 -11.12 -11.08
C THR A 48 1.20 -10.26 -10.13
N GLU A 49 1.39 -8.94 -10.16
CA GLU A 49 0.61 -8.01 -9.32
C GLU A 49 -0.87 -7.93 -9.74
N ILE A 50 -1.15 -7.95 -11.05
CA ILE A 50 -2.52 -7.95 -11.54
C ILE A 50 -3.19 -9.29 -11.25
N SER A 51 -2.50 -10.42 -11.38
CA SER A 51 -3.03 -11.74 -10.97
C SER A 51 -3.45 -11.78 -9.50
N ARG A 52 -2.67 -11.15 -8.61
CA ARG A 52 -3.05 -11.03 -7.19
C ARG A 52 -4.30 -10.16 -7.01
N PHE A 53 -4.39 -9.05 -7.75
CA PHE A 53 -5.56 -8.19 -7.73
C PHE A 53 -6.82 -8.94 -8.19
N VAL A 54 -6.72 -9.69 -9.29
CA VAL A 54 -7.80 -10.53 -9.82
C VAL A 54 -8.24 -11.56 -8.79
N ARG A 55 -7.29 -12.21 -8.10
CA ARG A 55 -7.60 -13.17 -7.03
C ARG A 55 -8.29 -12.52 -5.84
N HIS A 56 -7.93 -11.28 -5.48
CA HIS A 56 -8.55 -10.54 -4.39
C HIS A 56 -10.00 -10.13 -4.72
N LEU A 57 -10.27 -9.73 -5.96
CA LEU A 57 -11.63 -9.39 -6.40
C LEU A 57 -12.54 -10.62 -6.63
N GLY A 58 -11.95 -11.80 -6.79
CA GLY A 58 -12.61 -13.03 -7.22
C GLY A 58 -12.48 -13.20 -8.74
N SER A 59 -11.77 -14.26 -9.14
CA SER A 59 -11.46 -14.56 -10.55
C SER A 59 -12.71 -14.74 -11.42
N ASP A 60 -13.73 -15.39 -10.87
CA ASP A 60 -14.91 -15.84 -11.60
C ASP A 60 -16.08 -14.87 -11.49
N ARG A 61 -15.86 -13.73 -10.82
CA ARG A 61 -16.87 -12.70 -10.64
C ARG A 61 -16.96 -11.80 -11.87
N SER A 62 -18.16 -11.33 -12.21
CA SER A 62 -18.34 -10.36 -13.31
C SER A 62 -17.79 -8.99 -12.92
N ILE A 63 -17.05 -8.36 -13.83
CA ILE A 63 -16.43 -7.04 -13.60
C ILE A 63 -17.47 -5.95 -13.29
N ARG A 64 -18.70 -6.11 -13.78
CA ARG A 64 -19.81 -5.17 -13.56
C ARG A 64 -20.28 -5.14 -12.11
N THR A 65 -20.05 -6.22 -11.36
CA THR A 65 -20.45 -6.37 -9.96
C THR A 65 -19.38 -5.88 -8.98
N ILE A 66 -18.20 -5.49 -9.48
CA ILE A 66 -17.10 -4.98 -8.67
C ILE A 66 -17.40 -3.53 -8.27
N ILE A 67 -17.42 -3.27 -6.97
CA ILE A 67 -17.70 -1.94 -6.44
C ILE A 67 -16.41 -1.17 -6.09
N PRO A 68 -16.44 0.17 -6.14
CA PRO A 68 -15.33 1.04 -5.72
C PRO A 68 -14.68 0.69 -4.37
N SER A 69 -15.48 0.27 -3.38
CA SER A 69 -15.03 -0.03 -2.02
C SER A 69 -14.06 -1.22 -1.96
N GLU A 70 -14.30 -2.26 -2.75
CA GLU A 70 -13.48 -3.48 -2.81
C GLU A 70 -12.08 -3.18 -3.40
N ILE A 71 -12.03 -2.27 -4.39
CA ILE A 71 -10.77 -1.80 -4.97
C ILE A 71 -9.95 -1.00 -3.95
N GLY A 72 -10.65 -0.24 -3.11
CA GLY A 72 -10.04 0.47 -1.99
C GLY A 72 -9.46 -0.49 -0.94
N GLU A 73 -10.06 -1.67 -0.75
CA GLU A 73 -9.61 -2.65 0.25
C GLU A 73 -8.30 -3.35 -0.14
N TYR A 74 -8.13 -3.65 -1.44
CA TYR A 74 -6.90 -4.22 -1.99
C TYR A 74 -5.65 -3.38 -1.69
N SER A 75 -5.82 -2.06 -1.48
CA SER A 75 -4.72 -1.15 -1.13
C SER A 75 -3.94 -1.54 0.13
N ASN A 76 -4.54 -2.30 1.05
CA ASN A 76 -3.89 -2.73 2.29
C ASN A 76 -2.91 -3.91 2.10
N ASP A 77 -3.04 -4.69 1.02
CA ASP A 77 -2.28 -5.92 0.79
C ASP A 77 -0.99 -5.73 -0.04
N PHE A 78 -0.78 -4.55 -0.63
CA PHE A 78 0.38 -4.24 -1.50
C PHE A 78 1.75 -4.36 -0.81
N VAL A 79 1.78 -4.31 0.53
CA VAL A 79 2.99 -4.06 1.32
C VAL A 79 3.89 -5.30 1.45
N LYS A 80 3.36 -6.53 1.32
CA LYS A 80 4.03 -7.65 1.98
C LYS A 80 5.15 -8.37 1.20
N ARG A 81 5.15 -8.49 -0.14
CA ARG A 81 6.01 -9.55 -0.79
C ARG A 81 6.47 -9.37 -2.26
N THR A 82 6.81 -8.16 -2.73
CA THR A 82 7.43 -8.03 -4.10
C THR A 82 8.48 -6.93 -4.16
N SER A 83 9.56 -7.17 -4.90
CA SER A 83 10.72 -6.29 -5.13
C SER A 83 10.45 -4.99 -5.89
N GLN A 84 9.25 -4.81 -6.47
CA GLN A 84 8.84 -3.55 -7.10
C GLN A 84 8.40 -2.52 -6.07
N THR A 85 8.71 -1.25 -6.32
CA THR A 85 8.23 -0.13 -5.51
C THR A 85 6.70 -0.08 -5.51
N GLU A 86 6.10 0.30 -4.39
CA GLU A 86 4.64 0.37 -4.18
C GLU A 86 3.92 1.15 -5.30
N HIS A 87 4.59 2.20 -5.80
CA HIS A 87 4.13 3.04 -6.91
C HIS A 87 4.03 2.30 -8.25
N GLU A 88 5.00 1.44 -8.58
CA GLU A 88 5.00 0.69 -9.85
C GLU A 88 3.93 -0.41 -9.88
N LYS A 89 3.63 -1.01 -8.72
CA LYS A 89 2.54 -1.99 -8.58
C LYS A 89 1.18 -1.36 -8.89
N ILE A 90 0.92 -0.21 -8.27
CA ILE A 90 -0.35 0.51 -8.49
C ILE A 90 -0.43 1.07 -9.90
N LYS A 91 0.69 1.51 -10.48
CA LYS A 91 0.72 1.90 -11.89
C LYS A 91 0.32 0.73 -12.81
N SER A 92 0.77 -0.48 -12.50
CA SER A 92 0.44 -1.70 -13.26
C SER A 92 -1.05 -2.04 -13.16
N VAL A 93 -1.63 -2.02 -11.96
CA VAL A 93 -3.06 -2.27 -11.75
C VAL A 93 -3.93 -1.14 -12.33
N LYS A 94 -3.51 0.13 -12.24
CA LYS A 94 -4.21 1.25 -12.90
C LYS A 94 -4.24 1.10 -14.41
N LYS A 95 -3.17 0.64 -15.04
CA LYS A 95 -3.14 0.36 -16.48
C LYS A 95 -4.14 -0.73 -16.85
N PHE A 96 -4.25 -1.79 -16.04
CA PHE A 96 -5.28 -2.82 -16.24
C PHE A 96 -6.69 -2.22 -16.09
N LEU A 97 -6.97 -1.47 -15.03
CA LEU A 97 -8.29 -0.84 -14.84
C LEU A 97 -8.64 0.16 -15.96
N ALA A 98 -7.66 0.94 -16.43
CA ALA A 98 -7.83 1.84 -17.57
C ALA A 98 -8.12 1.06 -18.86
N PHE A 99 -7.48 -0.08 -19.06
CA PHE A 99 -7.80 -0.98 -20.16
C PHE A 99 -9.26 -1.46 -20.10
N LEU A 100 -9.79 -1.76 -18.92
CA LEU A 100 -11.20 -2.17 -18.76
C LEU A 100 -12.17 -1.06 -19.14
N VAL A 101 -11.86 0.18 -18.75
CA VAL A 101 -12.67 1.37 -19.10
C VAL A 101 -12.59 1.68 -20.59
N ASN A 102 -11.38 1.66 -21.17
CA ASN A 102 -11.16 1.96 -22.59
C ASN A 102 -11.86 0.97 -23.52
N ASN A 103 -11.98 -0.30 -23.11
CA ASN A 103 -12.71 -1.33 -23.84
C ASN A 103 -14.18 -1.46 -23.42
N GLN A 104 -14.69 -0.49 -22.65
CA GLN A 104 -16.10 -0.40 -22.23
C GLN A 104 -16.62 -1.61 -21.44
N TYR A 105 -15.73 -2.41 -20.81
CA TYR A 105 -16.13 -3.52 -19.94
C TYR A 105 -16.71 -3.04 -18.61
N THR A 106 -16.37 -1.82 -18.19
CA THR A 106 -16.94 -1.16 -17.00
C THR A 106 -17.18 0.32 -17.27
N ASN A 107 -18.33 0.84 -16.82
CA ASN A 107 -18.64 2.28 -16.86
C ASN A 107 -18.08 3.02 -15.63
N ALA A 108 -17.77 2.29 -14.55
CA ALA A 108 -17.23 2.90 -13.35
C ALA A 108 -15.73 3.15 -13.54
N ASN A 109 -15.27 4.36 -13.25
CA ASN A 109 -13.83 4.65 -13.21
C ASN A 109 -13.21 4.05 -11.93
N LEU A 110 -13.11 2.73 -11.91
CA LEU A 110 -12.58 1.91 -10.83
C LEU A 110 -11.13 2.28 -10.46
N SER A 111 -10.36 2.82 -11.41
CA SER A 111 -8.97 3.23 -11.23
C SER A 111 -8.78 4.39 -10.23
N GLN A 112 -9.80 5.25 -10.05
CA GLN A 112 -9.73 6.40 -9.14
C GLN A 112 -9.79 5.99 -7.66
N HIS A 113 -10.36 4.81 -7.39
CA HIS A 113 -10.52 4.24 -6.05
C HIS A 113 -9.33 3.38 -5.63
N LEU A 114 -8.45 3.03 -6.59
CA LEU A 114 -7.17 2.41 -6.29
C LEU A 114 -6.16 3.48 -5.83
N ARG A 115 -6.11 3.71 -4.51
CA ARG A 115 -5.16 4.63 -3.88
C ARG A 115 -4.17 3.87 -3.01
N LEU A 116 -2.91 4.29 -3.04
CA LEU A 116 -1.90 3.93 -2.04
C LEU A 116 -2.45 4.34 -0.68
N ARG A 117 -2.98 3.38 0.06
CA ARG A 117 -3.28 3.59 1.45
C ARG A 117 -1.96 3.43 2.18
N ARG A 118 -1.17 4.51 2.19
CA ARG A 118 0.03 4.62 3.03
C ARG A 118 -0.33 3.99 4.35
N SER A 119 0.42 2.93 4.69
CA SER A 119 0.23 2.15 5.91
C SER A 119 -0.30 3.06 6.98
N ARG A 120 -1.50 2.75 7.45
CA ARG A 120 -2.26 3.53 8.42
C ARG A 120 -1.59 3.41 9.80
N ARG A 121 -0.24 3.48 9.88
CA ARG A 121 0.51 3.70 11.12
C ARG A 121 0.28 5.11 11.70
N THR A 122 -0.56 5.95 11.07
CA THR A 122 -0.74 7.35 11.49
C THR A 122 -2.18 7.89 11.46
N ARG A 123 -3.24 7.06 11.42
CA ARG A 123 -4.60 7.59 11.76
C ARG A 123 -4.89 7.66 13.26
N SER A 124 -3.90 7.36 14.11
CA SER A 124 -3.98 7.68 15.55
C SER A 124 -3.76 9.18 15.84
N LEU A 125 -3.16 9.94 14.91
CA LEU A 125 -2.72 11.32 15.19
C LEU A 125 -3.74 12.42 14.79
N GLN A 126 -4.91 12.07 14.26
CA GLN A 126 -5.87 13.08 13.74
C GLN A 126 -7.15 13.24 14.56
N ASN A 127 -7.29 12.54 15.68
CA ASN A 127 -8.38 12.75 16.64
C ASN A 127 -7.93 13.35 17.99
N ILE A 128 -6.73 13.93 18.03
CA ILE A 128 -6.17 14.59 19.22
C ILE A 128 -6.43 16.12 19.20
N ALA A 129 -7.11 16.64 18.17
CA ALA A 129 -7.40 18.07 18.08
C ALA A 129 -8.51 18.57 19.04
N THR A 130 -9.13 17.72 19.87
CA THR A 130 -10.24 18.15 20.76
C THR A 130 -10.31 17.47 22.13
N LYS A 131 -9.29 16.71 22.55
CA LYS A 131 -9.22 16.17 23.92
C LYS A 131 -7.99 16.73 24.61
N SER A 132 -8.17 17.80 25.38
CA SER A 132 -7.15 18.19 26.36
C SER A 132 -6.93 17.04 27.34
N VAL A 133 -5.67 16.72 27.60
CA VAL A 133 -5.30 15.70 28.57
C VAL A 133 -5.06 16.43 29.88
N ASN A 134 -5.93 16.24 30.85
CA ASN A 134 -5.74 16.80 32.18
C ASN A 134 -4.59 16.07 32.87
N LEU A 135 -3.48 16.78 33.12
CA LEU A 135 -2.35 16.29 33.89
C LEU A 135 -2.25 17.09 35.19
N THR A 136 -1.92 16.41 36.28
CA THR A 136 -1.50 17.10 37.51
C THR A 136 -0.10 17.71 37.30
N GLN A 137 0.23 18.77 38.03
CA GLN A 137 1.56 19.41 37.97
C GLN A 137 2.71 18.39 38.10
N SER A 138 2.59 17.43 39.02
CA SER A 138 3.59 16.36 39.21
C SER A 138 3.69 15.41 38.00
N GLY A 139 2.56 15.11 37.34
CA GLY A 139 2.54 14.28 36.12
C GLY A 139 3.20 14.98 34.93
N TYR A 140 2.96 16.29 34.78
CA TYR A 140 3.58 17.12 33.74
C TYR A 140 5.11 17.20 33.93
N ASP A 141 5.57 17.48 35.16
CA ASP A 141 6.98 17.56 35.49
C ASP A 141 7.70 16.20 35.30
N GLY A 142 7.01 15.09 35.62
CA GLY A 142 7.50 13.74 35.36
C GLY A 142 7.68 13.46 33.87
N MET A 143 6.71 13.81 33.02
CA MET A 143 6.82 13.65 31.56
C MET A 143 7.92 14.55 30.98
N LYS A 144 8.09 15.77 31.48
CA LYS A 144 9.16 16.68 31.08
C LYS A 144 10.55 16.14 31.47
N ALA A 145 10.66 15.53 32.66
CA ALA A 145 11.88 14.86 33.09
C ALA A 145 12.21 13.64 32.21
N GLN A 146 11.20 12.83 31.86
CA GLN A 146 11.35 11.71 30.92
C GLN A 146 11.79 12.19 29.54
N LEU A 147 11.22 13.28 29.03
CA LEU A 147 11.64 13.86 27.75
C LEU A 147 13.11 14.29 27.78
N SER A 148 13.55 14.95 28.86
CA SER A 148 14.96 15.33 29.04
C SER A 148 15.89 14.12 29.09
N GLN A 149 15.46 13.03 29.74
CA GLN A 149 16.24 11.79 29.79
C GLN A 149 16.38 11.14 28.41
N LEU A 150 15.30 11.07 27.64
CA LEU A 150 15.32 10.54 26.27
C LEU A 150 16.17 11.41 25.33
N GLN A 151 16.22 12.73 25.54
CA GLN A 151 17.11 13.63 24.78
C GLN A 151 18.59 13.30 25.03
N LYS A 152 18.97 13.04 26.29
CA LYS A 152 20.35 12.61 26.63
C LYS A 152 20.67 11.26 25.98
N GLU A 153 19.73 10.33 26.03
CA GLU A 153 19.87 9.00 25.40
C GLU A 153 20.04 9.10 23.88
N ARG A 154 19.27 9.97 23.22
CA ARG A 154 19.42 10.26 21.79
C ARG A 154 20.84 10.72 21.45
N ILE A 155 21.40 11.65 22.22
CA ILE A 155 22.77 12.16 21.99
C ILE A 155 23.79 11.02 22.12
N ARG A 156 23.65 10.18 23.16
CA ARG A 156 24.52 9.00 23.35
C ARG A 156 24.45 8.03 22.18
N LEU A 157 23.24 7.68 21.72
CA LEU A 157 23.04 6.76 20.59
C LEU A 157 23.61 7.33 19.29
N THR A 158 23.46 8.64 19.04
CA THR A 158 24.07 9.29 17.86
C THR A 158 25.59 9.15 17.87
N GLY A 159 26.25 9.39 19.02
CA GLY A 159 27.70 9.22 19.13
C GLY A 159 28.17 7.76 19.03
N GLU A 160 27.32 6.79 19.38
CA GLU A 160 27.58 5.36 19.14
C GLU A 160 27.45 5.00 17.65
N ILE A 161 26.43 5.52 16.97
CA ILE A 161 26.23 5.34 15.53
C ILE A 161 27.39 5.95 14.73
N GLU A 162 27.83 7.16 15.09
CA GLU A 162 28.94 7.85 14.42
C GLU A 162 30.27 7.08 14.57
N ARG A 163 30.56 6.57 15.77
CA ARG A 163 31.74 5.71 16.00
C ARG A 163 31.64 4.40 15.23
N ALA A 164 30.50 3.72 15.28
CA ALA A 164 30.27 2.48 14.53
C ALA A 164 30.27 2.67 13.01
N ALA A 165 29.94 3.87 12.52
CA ALA A 165 30.01 4.22 11.11
C ALA A 165 31.44 4.56 10.64
N ALA A 166 32.28 5.09 11.53
CA ALA A 166 33.68 5.40 11.24
C ALA A 166 34.56 4.14 11.10
N ASP A 167 34.20 3.03 11.76
CA ASP A 167 34.94 1.75 11.71
C ASP A 167 34.73 0.94 10.40
N GLY A 168 33.93 1.43 9.45
CA GLY A 168 34.10 1.08 8.04
C GLY A 168 33.65 -0.31 7.60
N ASP A 169 32.34 -0.60 7.67
CA ASP A 169 31.57 -1.21 6.58
C ASP A 169 30.07 -1.00 6.85
N VAL A 170 29.47 0.00 6.21
CA VAL A 170 28.10 0.47 6.52
C VAL A 170 27.02 -0.49 5.99
N ARG A 171 27.39 -1.47 5.14
CA ARG A 171 26.42 -2.30 4.41
C ARG A 171 26.07 -3.64 5.06
N GLU A 172 26.92 -4.19 5.92
CA GLU A 172 26.67 -5.49 6.59
C GLU A 172 26.85 -5.46 8.12
N ASN A 173 27.01 -4.28 8.72
CA ASN A 173 27.28 -4.15 10.15
C ASN A 173 26.00 -4.26 10.99
N ALA A 174 25.67 -5.48 11.43
CA ALA A 174 24.57 -5.77 12.36
C ALA A 174 24.49 -4.83 13.59
N PRO A 175 25.59 -4.44 14.27
CA PRO A 175 25.52 -3.48 15.37
C PRO A 175 25.16 -2.05 14.94
N LEU A 176 25.48 -1.63 13.71
CA LEU A 176 25.08 -0.32 13.20
C LEU A 176 23.57 -0.26 12.93
N GLU A 177 23.01 -1.33 12.37
CA GLU A 177 21.58 -1.45 12.14
C GLU A 177 20.80 -1.48 13.47
N ALA A 178 21.28 -2.24 14.45
CA ALA A 178 20.73 -2.27 15.80
C ALA A 178 20.77 -0.90 16.50
N ALA A 179 21.88 -0.16 16.36
CA ALA A 179 22.00 1.19 16.92
C ALA A 179 21.01 2.18 16.26
N ARG A 180 20.83 2.09 14.93
CA ARG A 180 19.83 2.90 14.20
C ARG A 180 18.40 2.57 14.59
N GLU A 181 18.08 1.29 14.79
CA GLU A 181 16.75 0.87 15.24
C GLU A 181 16.46 1.38 16.65
N ASN A 182 17.43 1.27 17.57
CA ASN A 182 17.32 1.84 18.92
C ASN A 182 17.09 3.36 18.89
N GLN A 183 17.85 4.08 18.05
CA GLN A 183 17.65 5.52 17.87
C GLN A 183 16.25 5.85 17.34
N ALA A 184 15.75 5.06 16.38
CA ALA A 184 14.40 5.23 15.85
C ALA A 184 13.32 5.00 16.92
N MET A 185 13.48 3.99 17.77
CA MET A 185 12.58 3.71 18.89
C MET A 185 12.55 4.85 19.91
N VAL A 186 13.72 5.37 20.29
CA VAL A 186 13.84 6.51 21.22
C VAL A 186 13.17 7.76 20.63
N MET A 187 13.40 8.06 19.35
CA MET A 187 12.76 9.20 18.67
C MET A 187 11.23 9.05 18.61
N SER A 188 10.70 7.83 18.46
CA SER A 188 9.25 7.61 18.52
C SER A 188 8.69 7.96 19.90
N LYS A 189 9.30 7.44 20.97
CA LYS A 189 8.88 7.71 22.35
C LYS A 189 8.92 9.20 22.69
N MET A 190 9.96 9.91 22.24
CA MET A 190 10.06 11.36 22.41
C MET A 190 8.88 12.09 21.76
N ARG A 191 8.53 11.76 20.52
CA ARG A 191 7.40 12.38 19.81
C ARG A 191 6.07 12.13 20.51
N ASP A 192 5.87 10.94 21.05
CA ASP A 192 4.65 10.59 21.77
C ASP A 192 4.50 11.43 23.06
N ILE A 193 5.60 11.60 23.81
CA ILE A 193 5.63 12.44 25.01
C ILE A 193 5.44 13.91 24.65
N GLU A 194 6.13 14.43 23.63
CA GLU A 194 5.96 15.81 23.15
C GLU A 194 4.53 16.09 22.68
N SER A 195 3.92 15.14 21.96
CA SER A 195 2.53 15.25 21.52
C SER A 195 1.57 15.28 22.71
N THR A 196 1.85 14.52 23.77
CA THR A 196 1.05 14.49 25.00
C THR A 196 1.20 15.79 25.78
N LEU A 197 2.42 16.30 25.92
CA LEU A 197 2.69 17.58 26.59
C LEU A 197 2.07 18.77 25.86
N LYS A 198 1.98 18.72 24.52
CA LYS A 198 1.41 19.81 23.70
C LYS A 198 -0.10 20.00 23.89
N ILE A 199 -0.81 18.93 24.25
CA ILE A 199 -2.27 18.94 24.47
C ILE A 199 -2.64 18.87 25.95
N ALA A 200 -1.64 18.84 26.84
CA ALA A 200 -1.87 18.71 28.26
C ALA A 200 -2.34 20.04 28.86
N GLU A 201 -3.42 19.99 29.63
CA GLU A 201 -3.85 21.08 30.49
C GLU A 201 -3.49 20.71 31.93
N ILE A 202 -2.77 21.62 32.61
CA ILE A 202 -2.38 21.44 34.01
C ILE A 202 -3.59 21.81 34.86
N ILE A 203 -4.07 20.85 35.67
CA ILE A 203 -5.20 21.02 36.60
C ILE A 203 -4.78 20.86 38.07
#